data_AF-A0A2L0LMM0-F1
#
_entry.id   AF-A0A2L0LMM0-F1
#
_cell.length_a   1.000
_cell.length_b   1.000
_cell.length_c   1.000
_cell.angle_alpha   90.00
_cell.angle_beta   90.00
_cell.angle_gamma   90.00
#
_symmetry.space_group_name_H-M   'P 1'
#
loop_
_entity.id
_entity.type
_entity.pdbx_description
1 polymer ?
#
loop_
_entity_poly.entity_id
_entity_poly.type
_entity_poly.pdbx_seq_one_letter_code
_entity_poly.pdbx_strand_id
1 'polypeptide(L)'
;MDERRLAELAGFKQAARGQIALEIGQRNNHLAQWLAIEEIDERAITAHEHWHPQQYDFGWERVLKWKARRAHASALDIALWHHDQLAGLCWASPQGSKEKIMVLFLQRNPDDRLLTKGHVAPLCLSGVRFYASMLGLKWVVVRDPLPQSSLRARWFHPGQGSWPCRQLGRGLRCIHSGGRIA
;
A
#
# COMPACT_ATOMS: atom_id res chain seq x y z
N MET A 1 3.30 7.93 22.14
CA MET A 1 1.99 7.58 21.56
C MET A 1 1.26 6.77 22.61
N ASP A 2 0.11 7.25 23.04
CA ASP A 2 -0.74 6.59 24.04
C ASP A 2 -1.61 5.49 23.41
N GLU A 3 -2.28 4.70 24.25
CA GLU A 3 -3.13 3.58 23.81
C GLU A 3 -4.36 4.04 23.04
N ARG A 4 -4.93 5.19 23.40
CA ARG A 4 -6.08 5.78 22.70
C ARG A 4 -5.74 6.07 21.24
N ARG A 5 -4.57 6.66 20.98
CA ARG A 5 -4.10 6.92 19.62
C ARG A 5 -3.77 5.64 18.87
N LEU A 6 -3.27 4.59 19.55
CA LEU A 6 -3.05 3.29 18.92
C LEU A 6 -4.36 2.65 18.47
N ALA A 7 -5.41 2.68 19.31
CA ALA A 7 -6.73 2.18 18.97
C ALA A 7 -7.37 2.96 17.80
N GLU A 8 -7.23 4.29 17.81
CA GLU A 8 -7.70 5.14 16.71
C GLU A 8 -6.99 4.80 15.39
N LEU A 9 -5.66 4.63 15.42
CA LEU A 9 -4.90 4.22 14.23
C LEU A 9 -5.33 2.84 13.74
N ALA A 10 -5.60 1.89 14.63
CA ALA A 10 -6.14 0.58 14.25
C ALA A 10 -7.49 0.70 13.53
N GLY A 11 -8.39 1.54 14.07
CA GLY A 11 -9.68 1.85 13.44
C GLY A 11 -9.52 2.48 12.05
N PHE A 12 -8.60 3.44 11.88
CA PHE A 12 -8.32 4.02 10.57
C PHE A 12 -7.74 3.01 9.57
N LYS A 13 -6.87 2.11 10.00
CA LYS A 13 -6.34 1.05 9.13
C LYS A 13 -7.46 0.12 8.67
N GLN A 14 -8.32 -0.31 9.60
CA GLN A 14 -9.47 -1.14 9.28
C GLN A 14 -10.44 -0.45 8.32
N ALA A 15 -10.76 0.82 8.57
CA ALA A 15 -11.62 1.62 7.69
C ALA A 15 -11.01 1.79 6.29
N ALA A 16 -9.69 2.00 6.19
CA ALA A 16 -9.00 2.12 4.91
C ALA A 16 -9.10 0.83 4.08
N ARG A 17 -8.94 -0.34 4.72
CA ARG A 17 -9.11 -1.65 4.06
C ARG A 17 -10.57 -1.88 3.65
N GLY A 18 -11.53 -1.56 4.52
CA GLY A 18 -12.96 -1.65 4.22
C GLY A 18 -13.37 -0.77 3.03
N GLN A 19 -12.77 0.41 2.91
CA GLN A 19 -13.05 1.31 1.79
C GLN A 19 -12.55 0.75 0.44
N ILE A 20 -11.45 -0.02 0.43
CA ILE A 20 -11.02 -0.75 -0.77
C ILE A 20 -12.10 -1.74 -1.20
N ALA A 21 -12.68 -2.49 -0.26
CA ALA A 21 -13.75 -3.45 -0.54
C ALA A 21 -14.98 -2.78 -1.17
N LEU A 22 -15.38 -1.62 -0.62
CA LEU A 22 -16.50 -0.84 -1.16
C LEU A 22 -16.22 -0.34 -2.58
N GLU A 23 -15.02 0.20 -2.82
CA GLU A 23 -14.65 0.76 -4.13
C GLU A 23 -14.57 -0.33 -5.21
N ILE A 24 -14.02 -1.51 -4.89
CA ILE A 24 -14.00 -2.60 -5.86
C ILE A 24 -15.40 -3.18 -6.10
N GLY A 25 -16.24 -3.27 -5.07
CA GLY A 25 -17.64 -3.70 -5.22
C GLY A 25 -18.43 -2.84 -6.20
N GLN A 26 -18.19 -1.53 -6.19
CA GLN A 26 -18.84 -0.58 -7.12
C GLN A 26 -18.32 -0.68 -8.56
N ARG A 27 -17.03 -1.00 -8.74
CA ARG A 27 -16.39 -1.00 -10.07
C ARG A 27 -16.38 -2.35 -10.76
N ASN A 28 -16.22 -3.42 -9.99
CA ASN A 28 -16.10 -4.79 -10.45
C ASN A 28 -16.62 -5.73 -9.36
N ASN A 29 -17.94 -5.79 -9.24
CA ASN A 29 -18.62 -6.61 -8.24
C ASN A 29 -18.22 -8.10 -8.32
N HIS A 30 -17.94 -8.61 -9.53
CA HIS A 30 -17.49 -9.99 -9.70
C HIS A 30 -16.11 -10.24 -9.07
N LEU A 31 -15.14 -9.34 -9.28
CA LEU A 31 -13.83 -9.45 -8.62
C LEU A 31 -13.96 -9.25 -7.11
N ALA A 32 -14.82 -8.33 -6.67
CA ALA A 32 -15.02 -8.00 -5.27
C ALA A 32 -15.49 -9.20 -4.42
N GLN A 33 -16.33 -10.07 -5.01
CA GLN A 33 -16.84 -11.27 -4.32
C GLN A 33 -15.74 -12.23 -3.86
N TRP A 34 -14.60 -12.24 -4.55
CA TRP A 34 -13.50 -13.18 -4.31
C TRP A 34 -12.25 -12.50 -3.77
N LEU A 35 -12.32 -11.19 -3.52
CA LEU A 35 -11.19 -10.40 -3.05
C LEU A 35 -11.29 -10.18 -1.53
N ALA A 36 -10.31 -10.67 -0.77
CA ALA A 36 -10.15 -10.30 0.64
C ALA A 36 -9.05 -9.24 0.80
N ILE A 37 -9.33 -8.22 1.60
CA ILE A 37 -8.40 -7.13 1.92
C ILE A 37 -8.07 -7.20 3.41
N GLU A 38 -6.86 -7.62 3.69
CA GLU A 38 -6.42 -7.98 5.03
C GLU A 38 -5.15 -7.22 5.43
N GLU A 39 -4.67 -7.50 6.63
CA GLU A 39 -3.37 -7.06 7.08
C GLU A 39 -2.25 -7.97 6.60
N ILE A 40 -1.01 -7.48 6.64
CA ILE A 40 0.14 -8.33 6.35
C ILE A 40 0.47 -9.10 7.65
N ASP A 41 0.22 -10.40 7.62
CA ASP A 41 0.47 -11.36 8.68
C ASP A 41 1.46 -12.45 8.21
N GLU A 42 1.73 -13.44 9.07
CA GLU A 42 2.64 -14.55 8.73
C GLU A 42 2.15 -15.34 7.50
N ARG A 43 0.83 -15.54 7.37
CA ARG A 43 0.22 -16.22 6.22
C ARG A 43 0.53 -15.50 4.91
N ALA A 44 0.43 -14.17 4.90
CA ALA A 44 0.76 -13.35 3.74
C ALA A 44 2.26 -13.44 3.40
N ILE A 45 3.15 -13.45 4.39
CA ILE A 45 4.59 -13.61 4.15
C ILE A 45 4.90 -14.99 3.57
N THR A 46 4.37 -16.07 4.14
CA THR A 46 4.56 -17.43 3.63
C THR A 46 3.99 -17.59 2.22
N ALA A 47 2.82 -17.01 1.92
CA ALA A 47 2.27 -17.05 0.56
C ALA A 47 3.13 -16.27 -0.45
N HIS A 48 3.75 -15.17 -0.03
CA HIS A 48 4.69 -14.41 -0.86
C HIS A 48 5.97 -15.18 -1.19
N GLU A 49 6.48 -16.02 -0.30
CA GLU A 49 7.69 -16.84 -0.55
C GLU A 49 7.56 -17.74 -1.79
N HIS A 50 6.33 -18.09 -2.17
CA HIS A 50 6.02 -18.90 -3.35
C HIS A 50 6.01 -18.12 -4.68
N TRP A 51 6.21 -16.79 -4.66
CA TRP A 51 6.27 -15.99 -5.88
C TRP A 51 7.60 -16.22 -6.60
N HIS A 52 7.64 -17.10 -7.60
CA HIS A 52 8.85 -17.41 -8.39
C HIS A 52 8.77 -16.92 -9.86
N PRO A 53 9.90 -16.53 -10.49
CA PRO A 53 11.14 -16.04 -9.90
C PRO A 53 11.05 -14.54 -9.55
N GLN A 54 11.51 -14.17 -8.35
CA GLN A 54 11.58 -12.77 -7.92
C GLN A 54 12.78 -12.10 -8.60
N GLN A 55 12.55 -11.21 -9.55
CA GLN A 55 13.62 -10.36 -10.08
C GLN A 55 14.14 -9.35 -9.03
N TYR A 56 13.36 -9.10 -7.97
CA TYR A 56 13.66 -8.12 -6.93
C TYR A 56 13.21 -8.63 -5.57
N ASP A 57 14.14 -8.62 -4.61
CA ASP A 57 13.82 -8.85 -3.20
C ASP A 57 13.34 -7.55 -2.53
N PHE A 58 12.14 -7.60 -1.98
CA PHE A 58 11.50 -6.50 -1.24
C PHE A 58 11.72 -6.61 0.28
N GLY A 59 12.15 -7.77 0.78
CA GLY A 59 12.33 -8.01 2.22
C GLY A 59 11.02 -7.94 3.02
N TRP A 60 9.92 -8.51 2.50
CA TRP A 60 8.60 -8.48 3.13
C TRP A 60 8.57 -9.09 4.53
N GLU A 61 9.42 -10.07 4.81
CA GLU A 61 9.59 -10.68 6.14
C GLU A 61 9.96 -9.66 7.23
N ARG A 62 10.59 -8.54 6.85
CA ARG A 62 10.95 -7.46 7.77
C ARG A 62 9.75 -6.62 8.18
N VAL A 63 8.68 -6.61 7.38
CA VAL A 63 7.47 -5.81 7.65
C VAL A 63 6.81 -6.24 8.95
N LEU A 64 6.75 -7.55 9.25
CA LEU A 64 6.21 -8.05 10.51
C LEU A 64 6.99 -7.48 11.71
N LYS A 65 8.32 -7.46 11.63
CA LYS A 65 9.20 -6.87 12.66
C LYS A 65 9.02 -5.35 12.78
N TRP A 66 8.75 -4.66 11.67
CA TRP A 66 8.51 -3.22 11.69
C TRP A 66 7.15 -2.88 12.29
N LYS A 67 6.09 -3.60 11.90
CA LYS A 67 4.72 -3.42 12.37
C LYS A 67 4.61 -3.51 13.90
N ALA A 68 5.41 -4.37 14.53
CA ALA A 68 5.48 -4.50 15.99
C ALA A 68 6.11 -3.28 16.70
N ARG A 69 6.86 -2.42 16.00
CA ARG A 69 7.54 -1.28 16.61
C ARG A 69 6.61 -0.07 16.66
N ARG A 70 6.55 0.60 17.81
CA ARG A 70 5.76 1.84 18.00
C ARG A 70 6.08 2.94 16.98
N ALA A 71 7.33 3.01 16.49
CA ALA A 71 7.75 3.96 15.45
C ALA A 71 6.99 3.78 14.11
N HIS A 72 6.46 2.59 13.85
CA HIS A 72 5.67 2.27 12.66
C HIS A 72 4.19 2.05 12.95
N ALA A 73 3.71 2.41 14.15
CA ALA A 73 2.31 2.23 14.51
C ALA A 73 1.34 2.97 13.57
N SER A 74 1.78 4.08 12.95
CA SER A 74 1.00 4.81 11.95
C SER A 74 1.15 4.28 10.52
N ALA A 75 1.94 3.23 10.27
CA ALA A 75 2.04 2.62 8.96
C ALA A 75 0.79 1.80 8.63
N LEU A 76 0.39 1.83 7.37
CA LEU A 76 -0.67 1.02 6.79
C LEU A 76 -0.06 -0.18 6.06
N ASP A 77 -0.59 -1.35 6.37
CA ASP A 77 -0.30 -2.61 5.72
C ASP A 77 -1.58 -3.16 5.07
N ILE A 78 -1.43 -3.65 3.84
CA ILE A 78 -2.50 -4.24 3.05
C ILE A 78 -1.97 -5.53 2.41
N ALA A 79 -2.65 -6.63 2.68
CA ALA A 79 -2.56 -7.87 1.90
C ALA A 79 -3.84 -8.02 1.08
N LEU A 80 -3.69 -8.22 -0.23
CA LEU A 80 -4.78 -8.51 -1.14
C LEU A 80 -4.75 -9.99 -1.47
N TRP A 81 -5.87 -10.68 -1.25
CA TRP A 81 -6.06 -12.09 -1.56
C TRP A 81 -7.17 -12.24 -2.58
N HIS A 82 -6.98 -13.14 -3.54
CA HIS A 82 -8.02 -13.58 -4.47
C HIS A 82 -8.24 -15.07 -4.26
N HIS A 83 -9.40 -15.44 -3.73
CA HIS A 83 -9.58 -16.73 -3.06
C HIS A 83 -8.45 -16.95 -2.03
N ASP A 84 -7.75 -18.09 -2.10
CA ASP A 84 -6.63 -18.43 -1.22
C ASP A 84 -5.27 -18.02 -1.78
N GLN A 85 -5.24 -17.28 -2.90
CA GLN A 85 -4.01 -16.85 -3.54
C GLN A 85 -3.70 -15.40 -3.19
N LEU A 86 -2.51 -15.17 -2.62
CA LEU A 86 -2.02 -13.83 -2.37
C LEU A 86 -1.81 -13.11 -3.71
N ALA A 87 -2.57 -12.06 -3.92
CA ALA A 87 -2.56 -11.25 -5.15
C ALA A 87 -1.60 -10.07 -5.07
N GLY A 88 -1.39 -9.50 -3.87
CA GLY A 88 -0.55 -8.32 -3.71
C GLY A 88 -0.31 -7.92 -2.27
N LEU A 89 0.77 -7.16 -2.06
CA LEU A 89 1.17 -6.61 -0.77
C LEU A 89 1.44 -5.11 -0.91
N CYS A 90 1.10 -4.33 0.12
CA CYS A 90 1.44 -2.92 0.21
C CYS A 90 1.78 -2.50 1.64
N TRP A 91 2.86 -1.75 1.77
CA TRP A 91 3.31 -1.11 3.01
C TRP A 91 3.52 0.39 2.77
N ALA A 92 2.78 1.21 3.51
CA ALA A 92 2.85 2.65 3.43
C ALA A 92 3.06 3.26 4.82
N SER A 93 3.92 4.26 4.94
CA SER A 93 4.21 4.91 6.21
C SER A 93 4.34 6.42 6.05
N PRO A 94 3.80 7.21 6.99
CA PRO A 94 4.10 8.64 7.06
C PRO A 94 5.58 8.92 7.36
N GLN A 95 6.31 7.95 7.94
CA GLN A 95 7.69 8.11 8.44
C GLN A 95 7.88 9.39 9.28
N GLY A 96 6.90 9.70 10.13
CA GLY A 96 6.90 10.91 10.97
C GLY A 96 6.49 12.21 10.26
N SER A 97 6.16 12.18 8.97
CA SER A 97 5.66 13.35 8.27
C SER A 97 4.24 13.73 8.72
N LYS A 98 4.00 15.04 8.82
CA LYS A 98 2.68 15.64 9.04
C LYS A 98 1.95 15.99 7.73
N GLU A 99 2.60 15.80 6.58
CA GLU A 99 2.05 16.24 5.29
C GLU A 99 1.87 15.10 4.29
N LYS A 100 2.65 14.02 4.40
CA LYS A 100 2.64 12.96 3.40
C LYS A 100 2.67 11.56 4.00
N ILE A 101 2.09 10.61 3.26
CA ILE A 101 2.33 9.18 3.42
C ILE A 101 3.15 8.66 2.25
N MET A 102 4.15 7.84 2.52
CA MET A 102 5.00 7.23 1.50
C MET A 102 4.61 5.76 1.37
N VAL A 103 4.26 5.34 0.15
CA VAL A 103 4.20 3.93 -0.24
C VAL A 103 5.65 3.49 -0.38
N LEU A 104 6.08 2.64 0.55
CA LEU A 104 7.46 2.18 0.62
C LEU A 104 7.60 0.85 -0.11
N PHE A 105 6.66 -0.07 0.10
CA PHE A 105 6.56 -1.32 -0.65
C PHE A 105 5.19 -1.46 -1.28
N LEU A 106 5.18 -1.89 -2.54
CA LEU A 106 3.97 -2.33 -3.24
C LEU A 106 4.42 -3.35 -4.26
N GLN A 107 3.85 -4.55 -4.18
CA GLN A 107 4.20 -5.65 -5.07
C GLN A 107 2.95 -6.46 -5.40
N ARG A 108 2.79 -6.76 -6.68
CA ARG A 108 1.79 -7.71 -7.19
C ARG A 108 2.38 -9.11 -7.29
N ASN A 109 1.54 -10.13 -7.15
CA ASN A 109 1.88 -11.49 -7.54
C ASN A 109 2.26 -11.55 -9.04
N PRO A 110 3.44 -12.07 -9.40
CA PRO A 110 3.93 -12.04 -10.77
C PRO A 110 3.05 -12.83 -11.76
N ASP A 111 2.25 -13.79 -11.29
CA ASP A 111 1.36 -14.58 -12.16
C ASP A 111 0.38 -13.68 -12.93
N ASP A 112 0.51 -13.70 -14.25
CA ASP A 112 -0.29 -12.91 -15.18
C ASP A 112 -1.68 -13.48 -15.44
N ARG A 113 -1.97 -14.70 -14.95
CA ARG A 113 -3.27 -15.36 -15.09
C ARG A 113 -4.28 -14.92 -14.03
N LEU A 114 -3.83 -14.25 -12.97
CA LEU A 114 -4.70 -13.77 -11.91
C LEU A 114 -5.60 -12.63 -12.40
N LEU A 115 -6.89 -12.73 -12.09
CA LEU A 115 -7.89 -11.69 -12.37
C LEU A 115 -7.59 -10.36 -11.68
N THR A 116 -6.75 -10.38 -10.66
CA THR A 116 -6.28 -9.19 -9.94
C THR A 116 -5.17 -8.43 -10.68
N LYS A 117 -4.67 -8.95 -11.81
CA LYS A 117 -3.71 -8.24 -12.66
C LYS A 117 -4.26 -6.86 -13.05
N GLY A 118 -3.44 -5.83 -12.85
CA GLY A 118 -3.84 -4.44 -13.12
C GLY A 118 -4.71 -3.80 -12.02
N HIS A 119 -5.22 -4.56 -11.06
CA HIS A 119 -6.04 -4.04 -9.96
C HIS A 119 -5.27 -3.84 -8.65
N VAL A 120 -4.20 -4.61 -8.40
CA VAL A 120 -3.42 -4.55 -7.14
C VAL A 120 -2.94 -3.12 -6.81
N ALA A 121 -2.21 -2.49 -7.73
CA ALA A 121 -1.67 -1.15 -7.47
C ALA A 121 -2.77 -0.09 -7.26
N PRO A 122 -3.80 0.03 -8.13
CA PRO A 122 -4.92 0.95 -7.90
C PRO A 122 -5.64 0.73 -6.56
N LEU A 123 -5.88 -0.52 -6.16
CA LEU A 123 -6.58 -0.84 -4.91
C LEU A 123 -5.75 -0.45 -3.69
N CYS A 124 -4.48 -0.84 -3.66
CA CYS A 124 -3.56 -0.47 -2.58
C CYS A 124 -3.42 1.06 -2.46
N LEU A 125 -3.24 1.76 -3.59
CA LEU A 125 -3.13 3.23 -3.59
C LEU A 125 -4.42 3.91 -3.13
N SER A 126 -5.59 3.32 -3.41
CA SER A 126 -6.83 3.87 -2.89
C SER A 126 -6.93 3.73 -1.37
N GLY A 127 -6.61 2.55 -0.82
CA GLY A 127 -6.56 2.37 0.64
C GLY A 127 -5.59 3.34 1.31
N VAL A 128 -4.40 3.52 0.73
CA VAL A 128 -3.41 4.51 1.21
C VAL A 128 -3.95 5.93 1.17
N ARG A 129 -4.71 6.30 0.12
CA ARG A 129 -5.33 7.62 0.01
C ARG A 129 -6.39 7.86 1.08
N PHE A 130 -7.28 6.90 1.30
CA PHE A 130 -8.30 7.01 2.34
C PHE A 130 -7.68 7.10 3.72
N TYR A 131 -6.64 6.30 3.97
CA TYR A 131 -5.89 6.37 5.21
C TYR A 131 -5.16 7.71 5.38
N ALA A 132 -4.53 8.23 4.31
CA ALA A 132 -3.92 9.56 4.32
C ALA A 132 -4.93 10.64 4.70
N SER A 133 -6.15 10.57 4.13
CA SER A 133 -7.24 11.49 4.44
C SER A 133 -7.64 11.43 5.92
N MET A 134 -7.81 10.23 6.49
CA MET A 134 -8.15 10.06 7.92
C MET A 134 -7.04 10.56 8.84
N LEU A 135 -5.78 10.45 8.42
CA LEU A 135 -4.63 11.01 9.14
C LEU A 135 -4.44 12.52 8.96
N GLY A 136 -5.23 13.18 8.10
CA GLY A 136 -5.07 14.60 7.78
C GLY A 136 -3.82 14.91 6.93
N LEU A 137 -3.28 13.92 6.22
CA LEU A 137 -2.13 14.07 5.33
C LEU A 137 -2.59 14.61 3.97
N LYS A 138 -1.74 15.42 3.34
CA LYS A 138 -2.02 16.10 2.07
C LYS A 138 -1.50 15.37 0.85
N TRP A 139 -0.54 14.47 1.02
CA TRP A 139 0.15 13.85 -0.11
C TRP A 139 0.32 12.35 0.06
N VAL A 140 0.07 11.58 -0.99
CA VAL A 140 0.56 10.21 -1.14
C VAL A 140 1.76 10.24 -2.08
N VAL A 141 2.84 9.57 -1.69
CA VAL A 141 4.09 9.51 -2.45
C VAL A 141 4.45 8.06 -2.74
N VAL A 142 4.64 7.75 -4.02
CA VAL A 142 5.15 6.46 -4.50
C VAL A 142 6.67 6.57 -4.56
N ARG A 143 7.37 5.82 -3.68
CA ARG A 143 8.83 5.87 -3.60
C ARG A 143 9.46 4.82 -4.51
N ASP A 144 10.44 5.26 -5.31
CA ASP A 144 11.34 4.40 -6.10
C ASP A 144 10.61 3.27 -6.87
N PRO A 145 9.64 3.62 -7.76
CA PRO A 145 9.00 2.62 -8.60
C PRO A 145 10.00 1.98 -9.55
N LEU A 146 9.90 0.66 -9.70
CA LEU A 146 10.75 -0.08 -10.62
C LEU A 146 10.42 0.34 -12.07
N PRO A 147 11.41 0.33 -12.98
CA PRO A 147 11.25 0.78 -14.37
C PRO A 147 10.09 0.10 -15.12
N GLN A 148 9.83 -1.16 -14.82
CA GLN A 148 8.79 -1.99 -15.41
C GLN A 148 7.41 -1.85 -14.75
N SER A 149 7.32 -1.13 -13.63
CA SER A 149 6.03 -0.85 -13.01
C SER A 149 5.27 0.21 -13.83
N SER A 150 3.94 0.10 -13.89
CA SER A 150 3.11 1.15 -14.49
C SER A 150 3.05 2.43 -13.63
N LEU A 151 3.65 2.39 -12.43
CA LEU A 151 3.70 3.50 -11.50
C LEU A 151 4.88 4.41 -11.82
N ARG A 152 4.67 5.72 -11.65
CA ARG A 152 5.74 6.72 -11.71
C ARG A 152 5.82 7.41 -10.37
N ALA A 153 7.02 7.83 -9.95
CA ALA A 153 7.19 8.62 -8.74
C ALA A 153 6.31 9.87 -8.86
N ARG A 154 5.30 9.95 -8.00
CA ARG A 154 4.25 10.98 -8.08
C ARG A 154 3.76 11.37 -6.69
N TRP A 155 3.27 12.60 -6.64
CA TRP A 155 2.59 13.22 -5.51
C TRP A 155 1.09 13.23 -5.81
N PHE A 156 0.28 12.75 -4.88
CA PHE A 156 -1.18 12.73 -5.04
C PHE A 156 -1.87 13.42 -3.87
N HIS A 157 -2.81 14.33 -4.15
CA HIS A 157 -3.63 14.95 -3.13
C HIS A 157 -4.87 14.08 -2.82
N PRO A 158 -5.16 13.69 -1.56
CA PRO A 158 -6.24 12.75 -1.25
C PRO A 158 -7.66 13.22 -1.61
N GLY A 159 -7.87 14.52 -1.81
CA GLY A 159 -9.18 15.13 -2.04
C GLY A 159 -9.51 15.59 -3.47
N GLN A 160 -8.66 15.34 -4.46
CA GLN A 160 -8.95 15.71 -5.86
C GLN A 160 -9.27 14.45 -6.68
N GLY A 161 -10.52 14.33 -7.16
CA GLY A 161 -11.04 13.17 -7.91
C GLY A 161 -10.46 12.97 -9.31
N SER A 162 -9.58 13.86 -9.77
CA SER A 162 -8.90 13.78 -11.06
C SER A 162 -7.42 13.97 -10.89
N TRP A 163 -6.62 13.18 -11.61
CA TRP A 163 -5.16 13.08 -11.58
C TRP A 163 -4.46 14.25 -12.31
N PRO A 164 -4.00 15.33 -11.65
CA PRO A 164 -3.31 16.40 -12.37
C PRO A 164 -1.80 16.22 -12.15
N CYS A 165 -1.08 15.97 -13.23
CA CYS A 165 0.38 16.09 -13.26
C CYS A 165 0.78 17.51 -12.83
N ARG A 166 1.40 17.66 -11.65
CA ARG A 166 2.27 18.82 -11.38
C ARG A 166 3.64 18.32 -10.97
N GLN A 167 4.60 18.51 -11.89
CA GLN A 167 6.02 18.50 -11.59
C GLN A 167 6.30 19.70 -10.67
N LEU A 168 6.38 19.48 -9.37
CA LEU A 168 6.92 20.49 -8.46
C LEU A 168 8.44 20.40 -8.54
N GLY A 169 9.02 21.40 -9.17
CA GLY A 169 10.44 21.49 -9.42
C GLY A 169 11.27 21.68 -8.15
N ARG A 170 12.51 21.19 -8.29
CA ARG A 170 13.74 21.48 -7.52
C ARG A 170 13.89 20.78 -6.16
N GLY A 171 14.88 19.89 -6.14
CA GLY A 171 15.72 19.60 -4.98
C GLY A 171 15.25 18.47 -4.08
N LEU A 172 15.55 17.22 -4.45
CA LEU A 172 15.45 16.08 -3.54
C LEU A 172 16.81 15.41 -3.39
N ARG A 173 17.45 15.68 -2.25
CA ARG A 173 18.46 14.80 -1.68
C ARG A 173 17.75 13.49 -1.31
N CYS A 174 18.10 12.41 -2.00
CA CYS A 174 17.69 11.06 -1.66
C CYS A 174 18.31 10.67 -0.32
N ILE A 175 17.53 10.73 0.77
CA ILE A 175 17.86 10.00 1.99
C ILE A 175 17.54 8.53 1.72
N HIS A 176 18.57 7.72 1.49
CA HIS A 176 18.46 6.28 1.26
C HIS A 176 17.79 5.59 2.47
N SER A 177 16.55 5.15 2.29
CA SER A 177 15.86 4.21 3.16
C SER A 177 14.99 3.34 2.25
N GLY A 178 15.64 2.35 1.61
CA GLY A 178 15.18 1.63 0.42
C GLY A 178 13.70 1.20 0.41
N GLY A 179 12.85 2.01 -0.22
CA GLY A 179 11.54 1.58 -0.72
C GLY A 179 11.68 1.01 -2.13
N ARG A 180 10.78 0.12 -2.54
CA ARG A 180 10.71 -0.49 -3.89
C ARG A 180 9.25 -0.71 -4.23
N ILE A 181 8.87 -0.55 -5.51
CA ILE A 181 7.49 -0.76 -5.97
C ILE A 181 7.49 -1.48 -7.32
N ALA A 182 6.83 -2.65 -7.42
CA ALA A 182 6.76 -3.52 -8.60
C ALA A 182 5.31 -3.71 -9.09
#